data_AF-A0A3D3TM61-F1
#
_entry.id   AF-A0A3D3TM61-F1
#
_cell.length_a   1.000
_cell.length_b   1.000
_cell.length_c   1.000
_cell.angle_alpha   90.00
_cell.angle_beta   90.00
_cell.angle_gamma   90.00
#
_symmetry.space_group_name_H-M   'P 1'
#
loop_
_entity.id
_entity.type
_entity.pdbx_description
1 polymer ?
#
loop_
_entity_poly.entity_id
_entity_poly.type
_entity_poly.pdbx_seq_one_letter_code
_entity_poly.pdbx_strand_id
1 'polypeptide(L)'
;DIDGKVTIERIDSSTERELNWVIVKDETGIEKKYPVFEGALIYVQNEDEVHKGDTLADRFLFEDEVLSATEYKIFDEYYPGKFEVETDTES
;
A
#
# COMPACT_ATOMS: atom_id res chain seq x y z
N ASP A 1 -12.05 2.61 -0.31
CA ASP A 1 -13.33 2.18 -0.93
C ASP A 1 -14.43 1.77 0.06
N ILE A 2 -14.17 1.81 1.36
CA ILE A 2 -15.11 1.47 2.43
C ILE A 2 -14.89 2.44 3.59
N ASP A 3 -15.90 2.61 4.43
CA ASP A 3 -15.76 3.24 5.75
C ASP A 3 -15.32 2.17 6.74
N GLY A 4 -14.60 2.56 7.80
CA GLY A 4 -14.29 1.60 8.85
C GLY A 4 -13.14 1.98 9.75
N LYS A 5 -12.78 1.03 10.61
CA LYS A 5 -11.70 1.17 11.58
C LYS A 5 -10.37 0.71 11.00
N VAL A 6 -9.31 1.46 11.27
CA VAL A 6 -7.96 1.23 10.75
C VAL A 6 -7.16 0.29 11.64
N THR A 7 -6.43 -0.63 11.01
CA THR A 7 -5.33 -1.41 11.60
C THR A 7 -4.11 -1.30 10.68
N ILE A 8 -2.93 -1.05 11.25
CA ILE A 8 -1.66 -0.96 10.53
C ILE A 8 -0.82 -2.18 10.87
N GLU A 9 -0.47 -2.97 9.85
CA GLU A 9 0.40 -4.14 9.96
C GLU A 9 1.74 -3.89 9.25
N ARG A 10 2.83 -4.39 9.84
CA ARG A 10 4.17 -4.40 9.21
C ARG A 10 4.60 -5.82 8.97
N ILE A 11 5.08 -6.11 7.77
CA ILE A 11 5.62 -7.41 7.41
C ILE A 11 7.06 -7.20 6.96
N ASP A 12 8.00 -7.73 7.74
CA ASP A 12 9.39 -7.87 7.33
C ASP A 12 9.47 -8.91 6.20
N SER A 13 9.81 -8.46 4.99
CA SER A 13 10.16 -9.40 3.93
C SER A 13 11.58 -9.90 4.15
N SER A 14 11.86 -11.15 3.77
CA SER A 14 13.20 -11.76 3.86
C SER A 14 14.27 -11.04 3.01
N THR A 15 13.87 -10.03 2.24
CA THR A 15 14.71 -9.19 1.37
C THR A 15 15.03 -7.81 1.97
N GLU A 16 15.01 -7.67 3.30
CA GLU A 16 15.41 -6.44 4.04
C GLU A 16 14.54 -5.20 3.81
N ARG A 17 13.41 -5.33 3.10
CA ARG A 17 12.44 -4.25 2.87
C ARG A 17 11.17 -4.43 3.68
N GLU A 18 10.70 -3.34 4.29
CA GLU A 18 9.53 -3.29 5.18
C GLU A 18 8.27 -2.98 4.36
N LEU A 19 7.32 -3.93 4.28
CA LEU A 19 6.02 -3.64 3.65
C LEU A 19 4.98 -3.28 4.72
N ASN A 20 4.46 -2.06 4.63
CA ASN A 20 3.39 -1.58 5.50
C ASN A 20 2.03 -1.83 4.85
N TRP A 21 1.05 -2.23 5.66
CA TRP A 21 -0.33 -2.46 5.27
C TRP A 21 -1.26 -1.60 6.10
N VAL A 22 -2.11 -0.82 5.43
CA VAL A 22 -3.27 -0.21 6.08
C VAL A 22 -4.48 -1.09 5.79
N ILE A 23 -5.15 -1.54 6.85
CA ILE A 23 -6.31 -2.41 6.79
C ILE A 23 -7.50 -1.63 7.34
N VAL A 24 -8.55 -1.51 6.54
CA VAL A 24 -9.82 -0.90 6.97
C VAL A 24 -10.85 -2.00 7.13
N LYS A 25 -11.51 -2.04 8.28
CA LYS A 25 -12.57 -3.00 8.59
C LYS A 25 -13.88 -2.30 8.89
N ASP A 26 -14.94 -2.66 8.17
CA ASP A 26 -16.28 -2.12 8.43
C ASP A 26 -17.01 -2.87 9.56
N GLU A 27 -18.18 -2.36 9.96
CA GLU A 27 -19.01 -2.95 11.01
C GLU A 27 -19.59 -4.33 10.65
N THR A 28 -19.66 -4.66 9.35
CA THR A 28 -20.13 -5.96 8.85
C THR A 28 -19.04 -7.02 8.89
N GLY A 29 -17.79 -6.61 9.17
CA GLY A 29 -16.61 -7.46 9.23
C GLY A 29 -15.88 -7.60 7.91
N ILE A 30 -16.24 -6.83 6.87
CA ILE A 30 -15.51 -6.79 5.61
C ILE A 30 -14.22 -6.02 5.80
N GLU A 31 -13.11 -6.60 5.33
CA GLU A 31 -11.78 -6.01 5.42
C GLU A 31 -11.26 -5.65 4.02
N LYS A 32 -10.68 -4.47 3.89
CA LYS A 32 -9.87 -4.09 2.72
C LYS A 32 -8.46 -3.74 3.15
N LYS A 33 -7.49 -4.29 2.43
CA LYS A 33 -6.07 -4.04 2.65
C LYS A 33 -5.53 -3.11 1.57
N TYR A 34 -4.66 -2.20 1.98
CA TYR A 34 -4.03 -1.20 1.15
C TYR A 34 -2.51 -1.27 1.41
N PRO A 35 -1.72 -1.89 0.52
CA PRO A 35 -0.27 -1.88 0.68
C PRO A 35 0.25 -0.45 0.51
N VAL A 36 1.25 -0.09 1.31
CA VAL A 36 1.88 1.23 1.35
C VAL A 36 3.37 1.08 1.05
N PHE A 37 3.89 1.97 0.21
CA PHE A 37 5.31 1.98 -0.17
C PHE A 37 6.22 2.13 1.05
N GLU A 38 7.42 1.59 0.94
CA GLU A 38 8.47 1.87 1.91
C GLU A 38 8.73 3.37 1.94
N GLY A 39 8.92 3.95 3.14
CA GLY A 39 9.16 5.38 3.30
C GLY A 39 7.98 6.32 3.05
N ALA A 40 6.84 5.84 2.54
CA ALA A 40 5.65 6.67 2.38
C ALA A 40 5.06 7.10 3.75
N LEU A 41 4.58 8.35 3.83
CA LEU A 41 3.94 8.85 5.03
C LEU A 41 2.53 8.28 5.16
N ILE A 42 2.25 7.62 6.29
CA ILE A 42 0.91 7.16 6.66
C ILE A 42 0.20 8.28 7.44
N TYR A 43 -0.99 8.66 6.99
CA TYR A 43 -1.78 9.77 7.55
C TYR A 43 -2.75 9.33 8.66
N VAL A 44 -2.93 8.02 8.82
CA VAL A 44 -3.86 7.41 9.77
C VAL A 44 -3.12 6.62 10.85
N GLN A 45 -3.79 6.39 11.96
CA GLN A 45 -3.29 5.62 13.11
C GLN A 45 -4.13 4.36 13.33
N ASN A 46 -3.58 3.43 14.10
CA ASN A 46 -4.38 2.30 14.58
C ASN A 46 -5.60 2.82 15.33
N GLU A 47 -6.73 2.19 15.06
CA GLU A 47 -8.04 2.51 15.62
C GLU A 47 -8.75 3.75 15.08
N ASP A 48 -8.15 4.49 14.14
CA ASP A 48 -8.82 5.61 13.47
C ASP A 48 -10.07 5.13 12.72
N GLU A 49 -11.10 5.97 12.73
CA GLU A 49 -12.26 5.82 11.85
C GLU A 49 -12.05 6.63 10.58
N VAL A 50 -12.12 5.96 9.43
CA VAL A 50 -11.94 6.59 8.11
C VAL A 50 -13.19 6.41 7.25
N HIS A 51 -13.39 7.34 6.34
CA HIS A 51 -14.44 7.29 5.34
C HIS A 51 -13.90 6.90 3.97
N LYS A 52 -14.79 6.36 3.14
CA LYS A 52 -14.53 6.07 1.75
C LYS A 52 -14.07 7.34 1.03
N GLY A 53 -12.84 7.29 0.55
CA GLY A 53 -12.23 8.37 -0.22
C GLY A 53 -11.13 9.10 0.55
N ASP A 54 -11.02 8.87 1.86
CA ASP A 54 -9.95 9.43 2.67
C ASP A 54 -8.58 8.95 2.20
N THR A 55 -7.61 9.84 2.30
CA THR A 55 -6.21 9.55 1.95
C THR A 55 -5.54 8.87 3.15
N LEU A 56 -5.16 7.60 2.98
CA LEU A 56 -4.56 6.79 4.05
C LEU A 56 -3.04 6.97 4.16
N ALA A 57 -2.37 7.16 3.02
CA ALA A 57 -0.94 7.34 2.91
C ALA A 57 -0.58 8.09 1.62
N ASP A 58 0.68 8.48 1.49
CA ASP A 58 1.23 8.97 0.22
C ASP A 58 1.06 7.93 -0.90
N ARG A 59 0.83 8.45 -2.12
CA ARG A 59 0.59 7.63 -3.32
C ARG A 59 1.80 7.51 -4.23
N PHE A 60 2.89 8.16 -3.87
CA PHE A 60 4.05 8.31 -4.74
C PHE A 60 5.22 7.50 -4.20
N LEU A 61 5.85 6.76 -5.10
CA LEU A 61 7.26 6.42 -5.02
C LEU A 61 8.05 7.70 -5.31
N PHE A 62 9.18 7.91 -4.63
CA PHE A 62 10.11 8.95 -5.04
C PHE A 62 10.59 8.65 -6.48
N GLU A 63 10.89 9.68 -7.28
CA GLU A 63 11.23 9.54 -8.71
C GLU A 63 12.34 8.50 -9.01
N ASP A 64 13.22 8.21 -8.04
CA ASP A 64 14.32 7.24 -8.16
C ASP A 64 14.05 5.89 -7.47
N GLU A 65 12.85 5.65 -6.92
CA GLU A 65 12.56 4.43 -6.17
C GLU A 65 12.08 3.29 -7.09
N VAL A 66 12.91 2.26 -7.22
CA VAL A 66 12.58 1.05 -7.99
C VAL A 66 11.99 -0.02 -7.08
N LEU A 67 10.78 -0.45 -7.40
CA LEU A 67 10.13 -1.60 -6.78
C LEU A 67 10.87 -2.89 -7.17
N SER A 68 11.08 -3.78 -6.20
CA SER A 68 11.42 -5.15 -6.53
C SER A 68 10.27 -5.82 -7.31
N ALA A 69 10.58 -6.88 -8.06
CA ALA A 69 9.55 -7.65 -8.79
C ALA A 69 8.44 -8.18 -7.85
N THR A 70 8.79 -8.50 -6.61
CA THR A 70 7.83 -8.95 -5.59
C THR A 70 6.91 -7.82 -5.13
N GLU A 71 7.46 -6.63 -4.85
CA GLU A 71 6.68 -5.45 -4.48
C GLU A 71 5.78 -5.02 -5.62
N TYR A 72 6.32 -4.91 -6.84
CA TYR A 72 5.54 -4.58 -8.03
C TYR A 72 4.33 -5.50 -8.17
N LYS A 73 4.52 -6.81 -8.03
CA LYS A 73 3.41 -7.77 -8.13
C LYS A 73 2.32 -7.54 -7.08
N ILE A 74 2.71 -7.19 -5.85
CA ILE A 74 1.74 -6.84 -4.79
C ILE A 74 1.02 -5.54 -5.15
N PHE A 75 1.76 -4.50 -5.52
CA PHE A 75 1.16 -3.20 -5.83
C PHE A 75 0.27 -3.25 -7.09
N ASP A 76 0.61 -4.01 -8.11
CA ASP A 76 -0.22 -4.22 -9.31
C ASP A 76 -1.49 -5.03 -8.99
N GLU A 77 -1.44 -5.99 -8.07
CA GLU A 77 -2.63 -6.74 -7.62
C GLU A 77 -3.66 -5.82 -6.94
N TYR A 78 -3.19 -4.88 -6.10
CA TYR A 78 -4.06 -3.99 -5.33
C TYR A 78 -4.40 -2.69 -6.06
N TYR A 79 -3.53 -2.23 -6.95
CA TYR A 79 -3.67 -0.98 -7.70
C TYR A 79 -3.33 -1.21 -9.19
N PRO A 80 -4.12 -2.01 -9.91
CA PRO A 80 -3.80 -2.42 -11.27
C PRO A 80 -3.71 -1.23 -12.23
N GLY A 81 -2.63 -1.20 -13.02
CA GLY A 81 -2.38 -0.14 -14.00
C GLY A 81 -2.12 1.23 -13.39
N LYS A 82 -1.72 1.30 -12.12
CA LYS A 82 -1.28 2.54 -11.45
C LYS A 82 0.22 2.79 -11.51
N PHE A 83 0.99 1.81 -12.00
CA PHE A 83 2.44 1.89 -12.09
C PHE A 83 2.90 1.45 -13.47
N GLU A 84 3.89 2.15 -14.02
CA GLU A 84 4.58 1.73 -15.24
C GLU A 84 5.76 0.87 -14.85
N VAL A 85 5.89 -0.31 -15.47
CA VAL A 85 7.11 -1.11 -15.34
C VAL A 85 8.10 -0.57 -16.36
N GLU A 86 9.17 0.05 -15.88
CA GLU A 86 10.35 0.24 -16.71
C GLU A 86 11.02 -1.13 -16.89
N THR A 87 10.64 -1.84 -17.96
CA THR A 87 11.43 -2.98 -18.42
C THR A 87 12.55 -2.43 -19.28
N ASP A 88 13.78 -2.44 -18.78
CA ASP A 88 14.98 -2.31 -19.62
C ASP A 88 14.88 -3.35 -20.73
N THR A 89 14.43 -2.89 -21.90
CA THR A 89 14.57 -3.64 -23.14
C THR A 89 15.67 -2.93 -23.89
N GLU A 90 16.91 -3.07 -23.40
CA GLU A 90 18.09 -2.82 -24.22
C GLU A 90 17.94 -3.70 -25.48
N SER A 91 17.68 -3.04 -26.61
CA SER A 91 17.59 -3.65 -27.94
C SER A 91 18.97 -3.77 -28.57
#